data_AF-A0A9F2RA05-F1
#
_entry.id   AF-A0A9F2RA05-F1
#
_cell.length_a   1.000
_cell.length_b   1.000
_cell.length_c   1.000
_cell.angle_alpha   90.00
_cell.angle_beta   90.00
_cell.angle_gamma   90.00
#
_symmetry.space_group_name_H-M   'P 1'
#
loop_
_entity.id
_entity.type
_entity.pdbx_description
1 polymer ?
#
loop_
_entity_poly.entity_id
_entity_poly.type
_entity_poly.pdbx_seq_one_letter_code
_entity_poly.pdbx_strand_id
1 'polypeptide(L)'
;MGSWKDPFITLTFPSKVIFIIGSWLLFIIHLGVITGDLYHFFAEAKKENFMKFNFTISLLFSHVTSFYWALLASIYTLQADDGFLTCLALTSLALNFAMYNARFWMDYLTIEYREEKYD
;
A
#
# COMPACT_ATOMS: atom_id res chain seq x y z
N MET A 1 30.83 11.97 35.16
CA MET A 1 30.89 10.54 34.81
C MET A 1 29.73 10.21 33.88
N GLY A 2 30.08 9.74 32.68
CA GLY A 2 29.26 9.17 31.59
C GLY A 2 27.77 9.51 31.49
N SER A 3 27.41 10.47 30.63
CA SER A 3 26.09 10.46 29.98
C SER A 3 26.07 9.29 29.01
N TRP A 4 25.41 8.19 29.39
CA TRP A 4 25.11 7.08 28.52
C TRP A 4 24.06 7.52 27.50
N LYS A 5 24.51 8.21 26.44
CA LYS A 5 23.77 8.31 25.20
C LYS A 5 24.12 7.09 24.37
N ASP A 6 23.22 6.11 24.34
CA ASP A 6 23.32 5.01 23.39
C ASP A 6 23.41 5.57 21.96
N PRO A 7 24.40 5.14 21.16
CA PRO A 7 24.54 5.55 19.77
C PRO A 7 23.63 4.70 18.88
N PHE A 8 22.36 4.56 19.23
CA PHE A 8 21.38 4.19 18.21
C PHE A 8 21.11 5.46 17.43
N ILE A 9 21.63 5.51 16.21
CA ILE A 9 21.37 6.52 15.18
C ILE A 9 19.88 6.88 15.26
N THR A 10 19.61 7.98 15.95
CA THR A 10 18.28 8.56 16.01
C THR A 10 18.20 9.35 14.74
N LEU A 11 17.84 8.66 13.65
CA LEU A 11 17.44 9.29 12.41
C LEU A 11 16.11 10.00 12.72
N THR A 12 16.19 11.16 13.37
CA THR A 12 15.03 11.99 13.69
C THR A 12 14.55 12.62 12.40
N PHE A 13 13.93 11.82 11.53
CA PHE A 13 13.05 12.35 10.52
C PHE A 13 11.98 13.19 11.24
N PRO A 14 11.59 14.36 10.70
CA PRO A 14 10.44 15.07 11.22
C PRO A 14 9.27 14.07 11.24
N SER A 15 8.65 13.84 12.40
CA SER A 15 7.70 12.74 12.66
C SER A 15 6.63 12.54 11.56
N LYS A 16 6.26 13.61 10.85
CA LYS A 16 5.30 13.58 9.73
C LYS A 16 5.86 13.04 8.39
N VAL A 17 7.15 13.21 8.11
CA VAL A 17 7.77 12.82 6.83
C VAL A 17 7.92 11.32 6.70
N ILE A 18 8.10 10.60 7.82
CA ILE A 18 8.23 9.13 7.80
C ILE A 18 6.96 8.45 7.27
N PHE A 19 5.78 8.99 7.58
CA PHE A 19 4.49 8.47 7.11
C PHE A 19 4.27 8.76 5.61
N ILE A 20 4.75 9.91 5.13
CA ILE A 20 4.74 10.22 3.69
C ILE A 20 5.62 9.21 2.95
N ILE A 21 6.89 9.06 3.37
CA ILE A 21 7.82 8.14 2.71
C ILE A 21 7.29 6.70 2.77
N GLY A 22 6.82 6.26 3.93
CA GLY A 22 6.29 4.91 4.12
C GLY A 22 5.09 4.61 3.23
N SER A 23 4.12 5.52 3.15
CA SER A 23 2.93 5.33 2.30
C SER A 23 3.24 5.35 0.80
N TRP A 24 4.21 6.16 0.37
CA TRP A 24 4.67 6.17 -1.03
C TRP A 24 5.45 4.90 -1.40
N LEU A 25 6.33 4.42 -0.52
CA LEU A 25 7.08 3.17 -0.75
C LEU A 25 6.13 1.98 -0.86
N LEU A 26 5.17 1.88 0.06
CA LEU A 26 4.15 0.83 0.01
C LEU A 26 3.30 0.94 -1.25
N PHE A 27 2.88 2.15 -1.64
CA PHE A 27 2.16 2.36 -2.90
C PHE A 27 2.93 1.84 -4.12
N ILE A 28 4.23 2.12 -4.23
CA ILE A 28 5.06 1.63 -5.35
C ILE A 28 5.13 0.10 -5.36
N ILE A 29 5.27 -0.52 -4.18
CA ILE A 29 5.26 -1.99 -4.05
C ILE A 29 3.89 -2.53 -4.51
N HIS A 30 2.78 -1.96 -4.03
CA HIS A 30 1.44 -2.35 -4.41
C HIS A 30 1.20 -2.19 -5.91
N LEU A 31 1.70 -1.12 -6.52
CA LEU A 31 1.63 -0.88 -7.96
C LEU A 31 2.38 -1.96 -8.75
N GLY A 32 3.56 -2.36 -8.29
CA GLY A 32 4.31 -3.47 -8.89
C GLY A 32 3.54 -4.78 -8.82
N VAL A 33 2.99 -5.10 -7.64
CA VAL A 33 2.19 -6.32 -7.42
C VAL A 33 0.96 -6.33 -8.31
N ILE A 34 0.16 -5.26 -8.33
CA ILE A 34 -1.07 -5.23 -9.15
C ILE A 34 -0.76 -5.30 -10.64
N THR A 35 0.35 -4.69 -11.09
CA THR A 35 0.76 -4.78 -12.50
C THR A 35 1.14 -6.20 -12.87
N GLY A 36 1.87 -6.89 -11.99
CA GLY A 36 2.17 -8.32 -12.14
C GLY A 36 0.89 -9.15 -12.19
N ASP A 37 -0.04 -8.93 -11.25
CA ASP A 37 -1.30 -9.67 -11.18
C ASP A 37 -2.18 -9.45 -12.41
N LEU A 38 -2.28 -8.20 -12.89
CA LEU A 38 -3.00 -7.88 -14.13
C LEU A 38 -2.34 -8.52 -15.35
N TYR A 39 -1.00 -8.54 -15.40
CA TYR A 39 -0.29 -9.21 -16.48
C TYR A 39 -0.63 -10.70 -16.52
N HIS A 40 -0.56 -11.41 -15.39
CA HIS A 40 -0.93 -12.83 -15.33
C HIS A 40 -2.43 -13.02 -15.59
N PHE A 41 -3.30 -12.16 -15.05
CA PHE A 41 -4.73 -12.20 -15.33
C PHE A 41 -5.04 -12.09 -16.83
N PHE A 42 -4.48 -11.10 -17.54
CA PHE A 42 -4.79 -10.93 -18.96
C PHE A 42 -4.01 -11.89 -19.88
N ALA A 43 -2.76 -12.22 -19.55
CA ALA A 43 -1.91 -13.07 -20.37
C ALA A 43 -2.23 -14.57 -20.21
N GLU A 44 -2.56 -15.00 -18.98
CA GLU A 44 -2.68 -16.42 -18.63
C GLU A 44 -4.13 -16.89 -18.40
N ALA A 45 -5.12 -15.99 -18.26
CA ALA A 45 -6.54 -16.40 -18.19
C ALA A 45 -7.03 -17.14 -19.44
N LYS A 46 -6.27 -17.15 -20.54
CA LYS A 46 -6.57 -17.94 -21.75
C LYS A 46 -6.08 -19.39 -21.72
N LYS A 47 -5.30 -19.82 -20.72
CA LYS A 47 -4.55 -21.10 -20.79
C LYS A 47 -4.76 -22.11 -19.65
N GLU A 48 -5.73 -21.87 -18.76
CA GLU A 48 -5.99 -22.72 -17.58
C GLU A 48 -4.82 -22.80 -16.59
N ASN A 49 -4.85 -21.99 -15.53
CA ASN A 49 -4.88 -22.45 -14.14
C ASN A 49 -4.72 -21.27 -13.16
N PHE A 50 -5.79 -21.05 -12.41
CA PHE A 50 -5.94 -20.37 -11.12
C PHE A 50 -4.70 -19.65 -10.56
N MET A 51 -4.71 -18.30 -10.60
CA MET A 51 -3.82 -17.48 -9.76
C MET A 51 -3.97 -17.92 -8.29
N LYS A 52 -2.89 -18.43 -7.70
CA LYS A 52 -2.83 -18.78 -6.27
C LYS A 52 -2.32 -17.58 -5.50
N PHE A 53 -3.22 -16.80 -4.93
CA PHE A 53 -2.86 -15.69 -4.03
C PHE A 53 -2.56 -16.22 -2.62
N ASN A 54 -1.39 -16.83 -2.44
CA ASN A 54 -0.96 -17.34 -1.12
C ASN A 54 -0.67 -16.21 -0.10
N PHE A 55 -0.64 -14.95 -0.56
CA PHE A 55 -0.31 -13.78 0.26
C PHE A 55 -1.44 -12.76 0.37
N THR A 56 -2.70 -13.11 0.04
CA THR A 56 -3.83 -12.16 0.07
C THR A 56 -3.97 -11.44 1.40
N ILE A 57 -3.85 -12.16 2.53
CA ILE A 57 -3.98 -11.57 3.87
C ILE A 57 -2.88 -10.55 4.14
N SER A 58 -1.61 -10.92 3.88
CA SER A 58 -0.47 -10.02 4.05
C SER A 58 -0.57 -8.80 3.15
N LEU A 59 -1.04 -8.99 1.91
CA LEU A 59 -1.21 -7.93 0.94
C LEU A 59 -2.33 -6.97 1.38
N LEU A 60 -3.49 -7.48 1.81
CA LEU A 60 -4.58 -6.67 2.35
C LEU A 60 -4.13 -5.87 3.57
N PHE A 61 -3.42 -6.51 4.51
CA PHE A 61 -2.86 -5.84 5.68
C PHE A 61 -1.92 -4.70 5.28
N SER A 62 -1.07 -4.93 4.26
CA SER A 62 -0.15 -3.91 3.76
C SER A 62 -0.86 -2.73 3.08
N HIS A 63 -1.97 -2.97 2.35
CA HIS A 63 -2.79 -1.90 1.78
C HIS A 63 -3.44 -1.04 2.86
N VAL A 64 -4.03 -1.66 3.89
CA VAL A 64 -4.63 -0.95 5.03
C VAL A 64 -3.56 -0.14 5.77
N THR A 65 -2.39 -0.73 6.00
CA THR A 65 -1.26 -0.02 6.64
C THR A 65 -0.82 1.19 5.81
N SER A 66 -0.69 1.03 4.49
CA SER A 66 -0.29 2.12 3.59
C SER A 66 -1.30 3.27 3.58
N PHE A 67 -2.59 2.95 3.50
CA PHE A 67 -3.67 3.93 3.59
C PHE A 67 -3.64 4.67 4.95
N TYR A 68 -3.50 3.93 6.05
CA TYR A 68 -3.46 4.52 7.39
C TYR A 68 -2.25 5.46 7.57
N TRP A 69 -1.07 5.09 7.06
CA TRP A 69 0.10 5.97 7.07
C TRP A 69 -0.11 7.20 6.18
N ALA A 70 -0.73 7.07 5.01
CA ALA A 70 -1.06 8.23 4.17
C ALA A 70 -2.06 9.17 4.85
N LEU A 71 -2.99 8.62 5.63
CA LEU A 71 -3.96 9.40 6.41
C LEU A 71 -3.28 10.16 7.54
N LEU A 72 -2.42 9.49 8.33
CA LEU A 72 -1.63 10.15 9.38
C LEU A 72 -0.73 11.24 8.81
N ALA A 73 -0.06 10.96 7.69
CA ALA A 73 0.72 11.95 6.97
C ALA A 73 -0.11 13.18 6.64
N SER A 74 -1.30 12.98 6.05
CA SER A 74 -2.19 14.09 5.65
C SER A 74 -2.64 14.93 6.84
N ILE A 75 -3.00 14.30 7.96
CA ILE A 75 -3.41 15.01 9.19
C ILE A 75 -2.23 15.83 9.75
N TYR A 76 -1.05 15.22 9.88
CA TYR A 76 0.10 15.91 10.47
C TYR A 76 0.66 17.01 9.58
N THR A 77 0.60 16.89 8.26
CA THR A 77 1.03 17.95 7.34
C THR A 77 0.03 19.11 7.31
N LEU A 78 -1.27 18.80 7.38
CA LEU A 78 -2.33 19.80 7.43
C LEU A 78 -2.24 20.63 8.73
N GLN A 79 -1.99 19.97 9.87
CA GLN A 79 -1.76 20.65 11.15
C GLN A 79 -0.50 21.52 11.15
N ALA A 80 0.49 21.17 10.34
CA ALA A 80 1.75 21.88 10.27
C ALA A 80 1.78 23.02 9.24
N ASP A 81 0.68 23.27 8.53
CA ASP A 81 0.52 24.30 7.49
C ASP A 81 1.61 24.26 6.39
N ASP A 82 2.08 23.05 6.04
CA ASP A 82 3.06 22.83 4.98
C ASP A 82 2.32 22.42 3.70
N GLY A 83 2.10 23.39 2.79
CA GLY A 83 1.31 23.17 1.58
C GLY A 83 1.89 22.11 0.64
N PHE A 84 3.22 22.04 0.51
CA PHE A 84 3.88 21.06 -0.36
C PHE A 84 3.77 19.65 0.20
N LEU A 85 4.11 19.46 1.49
CA LEU A 85 4.00 18.14 2.11
C LEU A 85 2.55 17.68 2.23
N THR A 86 1.61 18.61 2.43
CA THR A 86 0.17 18.31 2.44
C THR A 86 -0.31 17.83 1.08
N CYS A 87 0.12 18.48 -0.01
CA CYS A 87 -0.21 18.01 -1.36
C CYS A 87 0.34 16.60 -1.61
N LEU A 88 1.60 16.34 -1.23
CA LEU A 88 2.19 15.00 -1.37
C LEU A 88 1.47 13.93 -0.52
N ALA A 89 1.09 14.27 0.70
CA ALA A 89 0.39 13.35 1.61
C ALA A 89 -1.03 13.03 1.11
N LEU A 90 -1.78 14.04 0.67
CA LEU A 90 -3.12 13.86 0.09
C LEU A 90 -3.09 13.08 -1.22
N THR A 91 -2.06 13.31 -2.05
CA THR A 91 -1.84 12.53 -3.27
C THR A 91 -1.59 11.06 -2.93
N SER A 92 -0.71 10.78 -1.97
CA SER A 92 -0.47 9.42 -1.47
C SER A 92 -1.74 8.77 -0.94
N LEU A 93 -2.57 9.53 -0.21
CA LEU A 93 -3.83 9.05 0.35
C LEU A 93 -4.81 8.62 -0.75
N ALA A 94 -5.01 9.48 -1.76
CA ALA A 94 -5.89 9.18 -2.89
C ALA A 94 -5.40 7.97 -3.69
N LEU A 95 -4.10 7.89 -3.95
CA LEU A 95 -3.49 6.78 -4.69
C LEU A 95 -3.58 5.45 -3.93
N ASN A 96 -3.29 5.45 -2.63
CA ASN A 96 -3.42 4.25 -1.79
C ASN A 96 -4.87 3.78 -1.66
N PHE A 97 -5.83 4.72 -1.58
CA PHE A 97 -7.25 4.38 -1.61
C PHE A 97 -7.66 3.76 -2.95
N ALA A 98 -7.25 4.35 -4.07
CA ALA A 98 -7.52 3.81 -5.40
C ALA A 98 -6.92 2.40 -5.55
N MET A 99 -5.70 2.19 -5.06
CA MET A 99 -5.03 0.88 -5.09
C MET A 99 -5.75 -0.17 -4.25
N TYR A 100 -6.24 0.19 -3.06
CA TYR A 100 -7.05 -0.72 -2.24
C TYR A 100 -8.31 -1.16 -3.00
N ASN A 101 -9.01 -0.22 -3.64
CA ASN A 101 -10.19 -0.53 -4.44
C ASN A 101 -9.85 -1.40 -5.65
N ALA A 102 -8.77 -1.10 -6.37
CA ALA A 102 -8.32 -1.89 -7.51
C ALA A 102 -7.99 -3.33 -7.08
N ARG A 103 -7.33 -3.50 -5.92
CA ARG A 103 -7.06 -4.83 -5.36
C ARG A 103 -8.35 -5.56 -5.01
N PHE A 104 -9.29 -4.89 -4.34
CA PHE A 104 -10.59 -5.46 -3.99
C PHE A 104 -11.34 -5.97 -5.24
N TRP A 105 -11.38 -5.16 -6.31
CA TRP A 105 -11.99 -5.56 -7.57
C TRP A 105 -11.29 -6.76 -8.22
N MET A 106 -9.95 -6.81 -8.19
CA MET A 106 -9.20 -7.96 -8.70
C MET A 106 -9.50 -9.24 -7.93
N ASP A 107 -9.56 -9.17 -6.60
CA ASP A 107 -9.92 -10.31 -5.76
C ASP A 107 -11.37 -10.75 -6.02
N TYR A 108 -12.30 -9.79 -6.18
CA TYR A 108 -13.70 -10.07 -6.54
C TYR A 108 -13.84 -10.75 -7.90
N LEU A 109 -13.24 -10.18 -8.95
CA LEU A 109 -13.26 -10.76 -10.30
C LEU A 109 -12.60 -12.13 -10.32
N THR A 110 -11.55 -12.35 -9.53
CA THR A 110 -10.90 -13.66 -9.41
C THR A 110 -11.79 -14.69 -8.77
N ILE A 111 -12.66 -14.32 -7.82
CA ILE A 111 -13.68 -15.20 -7.23
C ILE A 111 -14.79 -15.49 -8.25
N GLU A 112 -15.25 -14.48 -9.00
CA GLU A 112 -16.33 -14.66 -9.98
C GLU A 112 -15.90 -15.52 -11.19
N TYR A 113 -14.69 -15.30 -11.73
CA TYR A 113 -14.14 -16.09 -12.83
C TYR A 113 -13.70 -17.49 -12.43
N ARG A 114 -13.29 -17.67 -11.17
CA ARG A 114 -13.10 -18.98 -10.58
C ARG A 114 -14.48 -19.46 -10.20
N GLU A 115 -15.26 -19.96 -11.16
CA GLU A 115 -16.42 -20.80 -10.85
C GLU A 115 -15.96 -21.81 -9.80
N GLU A 116 -16.22 -21.56 -8.52
CA GLU A 116 -16.14 -22.56 -7.49
C GLU A 116 -17.23 -23.54 -7.91
N LYS A 117 -16.85 -24.52 -8.73
CA LYS A 117 -17.58 -25.77 -8.87
C LYS A 117 -17.59 -26.36 -7.46
N TYR A 118 -18.60 -25.96 -6.70
CA TYR A 118 -19.07 -26.69 -5.55
C TYR A 118 -19.65 -27.98 -6.09
N ASP A 119 -18.78 -28.97 -6.32
CA ASP A 119 -19.16 -30.38 -6.44
C ASP A 119 -19.53 -30.94 -5.05
#